data_AF-A0AAW6DXB4-F1
#
_entry.id   AF-A0AAW6DXB4-F1
#
_cell.length_a   1.000
_cell.length_b   1.000
_cell.length_c   1.000
_cell.angle_alpha   90.00
_cell.angle_beta   90.00
_cell.angle_gamma   90.00
#
_symmetry.space_group_name_H-M   'P 1'
#
loop_
_entity.id
_entity.type
_entity.pdbx_description
1 polymer ?
#
loop_
_entity_poly.entity_id
_entity_poly.type
_entity_poly.pdbx_seq_one_letter_code
_entity_poly.pdbx_strand_id
1 'polypeptide(L)'
;MNEKVKLLTDNIEKVIVGKTDSVLKIITAMLCGGHVLIEDVPGVGKTQLVSALARSVDGKYNRIQLTPDVMPSDIVGFSMIDQKTHELEYKEGVAMCNFLLADEINRASPKSQSSLLEVMEEHQISIDGKTHELPLPFMVLATQNPVETYGTYHLPEAQMDRFLMKISMGYPSYDDELDIMSRAERSGFAKNIQPVMTLENVCELMGYAENVTAELSVRKYILSLVTATRNSDYVKLGVSPRGSIALLKASKAYAFVQGRGFVMPDDVKAVMPDVLAHRLMLSPKGKSAFENERKALENIALTVKSPDAIEK
;
A
#
# COMPACT_ATOMS: atom_id res chain seq x y z
N MET A 1 -13.48 9.12 13.34
CA MET A 1 -12.18 8.43 13.27
C MET A 1 -11.99 7.62 14.55
N ASN A 2 -11.52 6.38 14.45
CA ASN A 2 -11.21 5.54 15.61
C ASN A 2 -10.09 6.18 16.47
N GLU A 3 -10.18 6.11 17.80
CA GLU A 3 -9.25 6.80 18.71
C GLU A 3 -7.80 6.29 18.59
N LYS A 4 -7.59 4.97 18.51
CA LYS A 4 -6.23 4.40 18.34
C LYS A 4 -5.64 4.78 16.99
N VAL A 5 -6.47 4.82 15.94
CA VAL A 5 -6.05 5.27 14.61
C VAL A 5 -5.72 6.74 14.62
N LYS A 6 -6.51 7.57 15.30
CA LYS A 6 -6.23 9.00 15.48
C LYS A 6 -4.90 9.23 16.17
N LEU A 7 -4.65 8.52 17.26
CA LEU A 7 -3.38 8.61 17.97
C LEU A 7 -2.19 8.28 17.06
N LEU A 8 -2.32 7.24 16.21
CA LEU A 8 -1.29 6.87 15.24
C LEU A 8 -1.12 7.95 14.16
N THR A 9 -2.21 8.44 13.57
CA THR A 9 -2.19 9.50 12.56
C THR A 9 -1.54 10.77 13.11
N ASP A 10 -1.98 11.25 14.27
CA ASP A 10 -1.45 12.44 14.94
C ASP A 10 0.06 12.28 15.24
N ASN A 11 0.52 11.06 15.54
CA ASN A 11 1.94 10.79 15.79
C ASN A 11 2.78 10.83 14.51
N ILE A 12 2.25 10.36 13.39
CA ILE A 12 2.91 10.39 12.08
C ILE A 12 2.96 11.84 11.54
N GLU A 13 1.90 12.62 11.73
CA GLU A 13 1.79 14.01 11.29
C GLU A 13 2.71 14.98 12.04
N LYS A 14 3.31 14.53 13.15
CA LYS A 14 4.42 15.25 13.77
C LYS A 14 5.63 15.34 12.85
N VAL A 15 5.83 14.39 11.92
CA VAL A 15 6.97 14.39 11.01
C VAL A 15 6.57 14.70 9.57
N ILE A 16 5.36 14.32 9.16
CA ILE A 16 4.84 14.57 7.81
C ILE A 16 3.81 15.69 7.83
N VAL A 17 3.98 16.69 6.96
CA VAL A 17 3.08 17.85 6.84
C VAL A 17 2.15 17.67 5.64
N GLY A 18 0.87 17.97 5.80
CA GLY A 18 -0.07 18.11 4.68
C GLY A 18 -0.49 16.83 3.96
N LYS A 19 -0.17 15.64 4.50
CA LYS A 19 -0.42 14.34 3.84
C LYS A 19 -1.39 13.42 4.59
N THR A 20 -2.32 13.97 5.36
CA THR A 20 -3.32 13.21 6.14
C THR A 20 -4.01 12.12 5.33
N ASP A 21 -4.46 12.43 4.11
CA ASP A 21 -5.13 11.46 3.24
C ASP A 21 -4.22 10.26 2.90
N SER A 22 -2.95 10.52 2.55
CA SER A 22 -1.97 9.45 2.29
C SER A 22 -1.67 8.62 3.53
N VAL A 23 -1.57 9.26 4.71
CA VAL A 23 -1.39 8.58 6.00
C VAL A 23 -2.57 7.64 6.27
N LEU A 24 -3.81 8.13 6.12
CA LEU A 24 -5.00 7.32 6.34
C LEU A 24 -5.12 6.16 5.36
N LYS A 25 -4.73 6.33 4.09
CA LYS A 25 -4.71 5.25 3.09
C LYS A 25 -3.66 4.19 3.42
N ILE A 26 -2.47 4.59 3.85
CA ILE A 26 -1.43 3.65 4.28
C ILE A 26 -1.86 2.89 5.53
N ILE A 27 -2.46 3.56 6.53
CA ILE A 27 -3.01 2.89 7.71
C ILE A 27 -4.12 1.93 7.29
N THR A 28 -5.01 2.34 6.39
CA THR A 28 -6.07 1.48 5.85
C THR A 28 -5.48 0.23 5.19
N ALA A 29 -4.42 0.38 4.39
CA ALA A 29 -3.73 -0.74 3.76
C ALA A 29 -3.03 -1.66 4.78
N MET A 30 -2.35 -1.08 5.78
CA MET A 30 -1.74 -1.83 6.88
C MET A 30 -2.77 -2.68 7.63
N LEU A 31 -3.93 -2.09 7.97
CA LEU A 31 -5.02 -2.82 8.65
C LEU A 31 -5.66 -3.92 7.79
N CYS A 32 -5.46 -3.88 6.47
CA CYS A 32 -5.87 -4.96 5.56
C CYS A 32 -4.82 -6.06 5.38
N GLY A 33 -3.61 -5.89 5.93
CA GLY A 33 -2.45 -6.71 5.56
C GLY A 33 -2.05 -6.51 4.10
N GLY A 34 -2.26 -5.31 3.55
CA GLY A 34 -2.02 -5.00 2.15
C GLY A 34 -0.75 -4.17 1.92
N HIS A 35 -0.14 -4.36 0.75
CA HIS A 35 1.01 -3.59 0.30
C HIS A 35 0.57 -2.36 -0.52
N VAL A 36 1.42 -1.33 -0.54
CA VAL A 36 1.12 -0.06 -1.22
C VAL A 36 2.19 0.26 -2.26
N LEU A 37 1.76 0.64 -3.45
CA LEU A 37 2.62 1.19 -4.49
C LEU A 37 2.47 2.72 -4.51
N ILE A 38 3.57 3.44 -4.35
CA ILE A 38 3.59 4.90 -4.30
C ILE A 38 4.21 5.44 -5.59
N GLU A 39 3.36 5.95 -6.46
CA GLU A 39 3.77 6.68 -7.67
C GLU A 39 3.94 8.15 -7.35
N ASP A 40 5.19 8.62 -7.34
CA ASP A 40 5.45 10.04 -7.13
C ASP A 40 6.85 10.43 -7.51
N VAL A 41 7.04 11.74 -7.62
CA VAL A 41 8.33 12.39 -7.78
C VAL A 41 9.21 12.24 -6.52
N PRO A 42 10.54 12.29 -6.67
CA PRO A 42 11.46 12.30 -5.54
C PRO A 42 11.22 13.48 -4.59
N GLY A 43 11.54 13.31 -3.31
CA GLY A 43 11.57 14.41 -2.33
C GLY A 43 10.25 14.70 -1.60
N VAL A 44 9.15 14.00 -1.88
CA VAL A 44 7.83 14.24 -1.24
C VAL A 44 7.65 13.60 0.15
N GLY A 45 8.74 13.27 0.85
CA GLY A 45 8.67 12.77 2.24
C GLY A 45 8.30 11.28 2.40
N LYS A 46 8.29 10.46 1.33
CA LYS A 46 7.94 9.02 1.39
C LYS A 46 8.74 8.26 2.46
N THR A 47 10.05 8.46 2.48
CA THR A 47 10.93 7.80 3.45
C THR A 47 10.61 8.19 4.89
N GLN A 48 10.31 9.47 5.11
CA GLN A 48 9.91 9.97 6.43
C GLN A 48 8.58 9.38 6.87
N LEU A 49 7.62 9.23 5.94
CA LEU A 49 6.30 8.68 6.23
C LEU A 49 6.37 7.22 6.69
N VAL A 50 7.10 6.38 5.94
CA VAL A 50 7.25 4.96 6.29
C VAL A 50 8.04 4.79 7.58
N SER A 51 9.12 5.57 7.75
CA SER A 51 9.90 5.54 8.98
C SER A 51 9.08 6.01 10.20
N ALA A 52 8.25 7.03 10.05
CA ALA A 52 7.36 7.53 11.09
C ALA A 52 6.28 6.50 11.45
N LEU A 53 5.69 5.82 10.46
CA LEU A 53 4.75 4.72 10.70
C LEU A 53 5.39 3.60 11.52
N ALA A 54 6.54 3.08 11.07
CA ALA A 54 7.22 1.99 11.76
C ALA A 54 7.61 2.36 13.20
N ARG A 55 8.16 3.56 13.41
CA ARG A 55 8.50 4.05 14.77
C ARG A 55 7.28 4.27 15.64
N SER A 56 6.15 4.68 15.07
CA SER A 56 4.92 4.92 15.84
C SER A 56 4.32 3.63 16.41
N VAL A 57 4.67 2.48 15.83
CA VAL A 57 4.14 1.16 16.22
C VAL A 57 5.21 0.20 16.78
N ASP A 58 6.41 0.72 17.04
CA ASP A 58 7.58 -0.05 17.48
C ASP A 58 7.96 -1.22 16.54
N GLY A 59 7.82 -0.99 15.23
CA GLY A 59 8.11 -1.98 14.19
C GLY A 59 9.54 -1.93 13.64
N LYS A 60 10.07 -3.09 13.25
CA LYS A 60 11.33 -3.19 12.51
C LYS A 60 11.14 -2.58 11.11
N TYR A 61 11.96 -1.59 10.78
CA TYR A 61 11.94 -0.89 9.49
C TYR A 61 13.20 -1.18 8.71
N ASN A 62 13.04 -1.65 7.48
CA ASN A 62 14.13 -1.78 6.52
C ASN A 62 13.84 -0.94 5.27
N ARG A 63 14.93 -0.51 4.60
CA ARG A 63 14.89 0.21 3.34
C ARG A 63 15.84 -0.44 2.36
N ILE A 64 15.39 -0.63 1.12
CA ILE A 64 16.23 -1.03 0.00
C ILE A 64 16.00 -0.09 -1.18
N GLN A 65 17.09 0.37 -1.79
CA GLN A 65 17.05 1.01 -3.08
C GLN A 65 17.15 -0.08 -4.14
N LEU A 66 16.14 -0.22 -4.98
CA LEU A 66 16.16 -1.22 -6.04
C LEU A 66 16.95 -0.67 -7.23
N THR A 67 18.13 -1.22 -7.43
CA THR A 67 19.01 -0.93 -8.57
C THR A 67 19.14 -2.19 -9.44
N PRO A 68 19.63 -2.07 -10.69
CA PRO A 68 19.73 -3.21 -11.60
C PRO A 68 20.61 -4.38 -11.08
N ASP A 69 21.52 -4.09 -10.16
CA ASP A 69 22.46 -5.00 -9.51
C ASP A 69 21.91 -5.65 -8.23
N VAL A 70 20.76 -5.21 -7.70
CA VAL A 70 20.14 -5.86 -6.55
C VAL A 70 19.78 -7.29 -6.91
N MET A 71 20.23 -8.23 -6.07
CA MET A 71 19.99 -9.65 -6.22
C MET A 71 18.77 -10.08 -5.39
N PRO A 72 18.08 -11.17 -5.77
CA PRO A 72 17.05 -11.76 -4.93
C PRO A 72 17.52 -12.03 -3.49
N SER A 73 18.78 -12.45 -3.32
CA SER A 73 19.38 -12.71 -2.01
C SER A 73 19.48 -11.48 -1.10
N ASP A 74 19.54 -10.26 -1.67
CA ASP A 74 19.52 -9.04 -0.84
C ASP A 74 18.13 -8.83 -0.22
N ILE A 75 17.08 -9.31 -0.92
CA ILE A 75 15.68 -9.21 -0.51
C ILE A 75 15.32 -10.35 0.45
N VAL A 76 15.49 -11.59 0.01
CA VAL A 76 15.07 -12.78 0.76
C VAL A 76 16.13 -13.30 1.72
N GLY A 77 17.39 -12.88 1.59
CA GLY A 77 18.51 -13.41 2.35
C GLY A 77 19.17 -14.58 1.63
N PHE A 78 20.14 -15.20 2.32
CA PHE A 78 20.89 -16.34 1.79
C PHE A 78 21.40 -17.21 2.94
N SER A 79 21.75 -18.45 2.63
CA SER A 79 22.41 -19.33 3.60
C SER A 79 23.92 -19.33 3.40
N MET A 80 24.65 -19.35 4.49
CA MET A 80 26.11 -19.43 4.51
C MET A 80 26.54 -20.52 5.49
N ILE A 81 27.59 -21.27 5.15
CA ILE A 81 28.17 -22.25 6.08
C ILE A 81 28.97 -21.50 7.14
N ASP A 82 28.60 -21.66 8.41
CA ASP A 82 29.40 -21.17 9.53
C ASP A 82 30.71 -21.96 9.58
N GLN A 83 31.85 -21.25 9.54
CA GLN A 83 33.17 -21.87 9.48
C GLN A 83 33.57 -22.63 10.76
N LYS A 84 32.91 -22.35 11.89
CA LYS A 84 33.16 -22.99 13.18
C LYS A 84 32.26 -24.19 13.40
N THR A 85 30.97 -24.08 13.09
CA THR A 85 29.99 -25.17 13.34
C THR A 85 29.84 -26.10 12.14
N HIS A 86 30.27 -25.65 10.94
CA HIS A 86 29.98 -26.30 9.65
C HIS A 86 28.47 -26.47 9.37
N GLU A 87 27.62 -25.71 10.07
CA GLU A 87 26.18 -25.71 9.85
C GLU A 87 25.78 -24.60 8.88
N LEU A 88 24.65 -24.81 8.20
CA LEU A 88 24.07 -23.85 7.27
C LEU A 88 23.28 -22.79 8.08
N GLU A 89 23.84 -21.58 8.18
CA GLU A 89 23.25 -20.44 8.87
C GLU A 89 22.51 -19.53 7.87
N TYR A 90 21.25 -19.20 8.16
CA TYR A 90 20.48 -18.24 7.37
C TYR A 90 20.86 -16.81 7.76
N LYS A 91 21.21 -16.00 6.77
CA LYS A 91 21.41 -14.55 6.90
C LYS A 91 20.19 -13.83 6.33
N GLU A 92 19.51 -13.10 7.20
CA GLU A 92 18.30 -12.34 6.88
C GLU A 92 18.53 -11.36 5.72
N GLY A 93 17.63 -11.35 4.75
CA GLY A 93 17.52 -10.29 3.76
C GLY A 93 16.72 -9.10 4.28
N VAL A 94 16.62 -8.03 3.47
CA VAL A 94 15.89 -6.82 3.88
C VAL A 94 14.40 -7.06 4.10
N ALA A 95 13.81 -8.13 3.55
CA ALA A 95 12.41 -8.47 3.74
C ALA A 95 12.09 -8.88 5.18
N MET A 96 13.06 -9.32 5.99
CA MET A 96 12.83 -9.75 7.37
C MET A 96 12.62 -8.55 8.32
N CYS A 97 11.48 -7.88 8.21
CA CYS A 97 11.07 -6.71 8.99
C CYS A 97 9.53 -6.58 9.02
N ASN A 98 9.01 -5.56 9.70
CA ASN A 98 7.57 -5.25 9.69
C ASN A 98 7.21 -4.31 8.54
N PHE A 99 8.07 -3.33 8.25
CA PHE A 99 7.85 -2.31 7.23
C PHE A 99 9.06 -2.22 6.31
N LEU A 100 8.86 -2.62 5.05
CA LEU A 100 9.87 -2.52 4.01
C LEU A 100 9.56 -1.37 3.05
N LEU A 101 10.45 -0.39 2.97
CA LEU A 101 10.45 0.61 1.90
C LEU A 101 11.32 0.09 0.75
N ALA A 102 10.69 -0.23 -0.38
CA ALA A 102 11.35 -0.69 -1.60
C ALA A 102 11.34 0.43 -2.65
N ASP A 103 12.41 1.24 -2.67
CA ASP A 103 12.48 2.40 -3.55
C ASP A 103 12.82 2.03 -4.99
N GLU A 104 12.12 2.63 -5.95
CA GLU A 104 12.35 2.46 -7.41
C GLU A 104 12.23 1.01 -7.88
N ILE A 105 11.12 0.35 -7.56
CA ILE A 105 10.86 -1.05 -7.92
C ILE A 105 11.01 -1.32 -9.43
N ASN A 106 10.73 -0.33 -10.26
CA ASN A 106 10.89 -0.39 -11.70
C ASN A 106 12.36 -0.41 -12.18
N ARG A 107 13.37 -0.22 -11.32
CA ARG A 107 14.80 -0.31 -11.69
C ARG A 107 15.43 -1.67 -11.38
N ALA A 108 14.80 -2.48 -10.53
CA ALA A 108 15.26 -3.84 -10.24
C ALA A 108 15.03 -4.80 -11.41
N SER A 109 15.89 -5.80 -11.53
CA SER A 109 15.71 -6.89 -12.50
C SER A 109 14.38 -7.63 -12.28
N PRO A 110 13.79 -8.24 -13.32
CA PRO A 110 12.56 -9.03 -13.18
C PRO A 110 12.65 -10.15 -12.13
N LYS A 111 13.85 -10.71 -11.91
CA LYS A 111 14.08 -11.74 -10.89
C LYS A 111 13.95 -11.16 -9.47
N SER A 112 14.56 -10.01 -9.22
CA SER A 112 14.53 -9.34 -7.92
C SER A 112 13.13 -8.76 -7.63
N GLN A 113 12.43 -8.25 -8.65
CA GLN A 113 11.02 -7.90 -8.54
C GLN A 113 10.18 -9.11 -8.15
N SER A 114 10.38 -10.26 -8.81
CA SER A 114 9.63 -11.48 -8.53
C SER A 114 9.85 -11.99 -7.11
N SER A 115 11.09 -11.95 -6.59
CA SER A 115 11.35 -12.36 -5.21
C SER A 115 10.68 -11.46 -4.18
N LEU A 116 10.63 -10.13 -4.41
CA LEU A 116 9.89 -9.23 -3.52
C LEU A 116 8.38 -9.51 -3.54
N LEU A 117 7.83 -9.74 -4.73
CA LEU A 117 6.40 -10.00 -4.92
C LEU A 117 5.97 -11.37 -4.39
N GLU A 118 6.86 -12.35 -4.40
CA GLU A 118 6.65 -13.66 -3.78
C GLU A 118 6.56 -13.53 -2.26
N VAL A 119 7.50 -12.82 -1.64
CA VAL A 119 7.48 -12.51 -0.20
C VAL A 119 6.19 -11.79 0.21
N MET A 120 5.72 -10.85 -0.62
CA MET A 120 4.45 -10.14 -0.40
C MET A 120 3.23 -11.07 -0.44
N GLU A 121 3.21 -12.08 -1.31
CA GLU A 121 2.08 -12.98 -1.42
C GLU A 121 2.11 -14.07 -0.32
N GLU A 122 3.26 -14.71 -0.15
CA GLU A 122 3.41 -15.90 0.70
C GLU A 122 3.61 -15.55 2.18
N HIS A 123 3.98 -14.30 2.52
CA HIS A 123 4.27 -13.86 3.88
C HIS A 123 5.34 -14.70 4.62
N GLN A 124 6.18 -15.38 3.86
CA GLN A 124 7.27 -16.23 4.33
C GLN A 124 8.38 -16.27 3.30
N ILE A 125 9.57 -16.69 3.72
CA ILE A 125 10.75 -16.86 2.86
C ILE A 125 11.17 -18.33 2.92
N SER A 126 11.27 -18.99 1.77
CA SER A 126 11.76 -20.37 1.68
C SER A 126 13.13 -20.42 1.01
N ILE A 127 14.16 -20.79 1.77
CA ILE A 127 15.54 -20.90 1.31
C ILE A 127 16.10 -22.26 1.76
N ASP A 128 16.74 -22.98 0.83
CA ASP A 128 17.38 -24.29 1.08
C ASP A 128 16.50 -25.31 1.82
N GLY A 129 15.20 -25.30 1.53
CA GLY A 129 14.22 -26.20 2.13
C GLY A 129 13.78 -25.83 3.56
N LYS A 130 14.24 -24.69 4.09
CA LYS A 130 13.76 -24.11 5.36
C LYS A 130 12.86 -22.91 5.08
N THR A 131 11.74 -22.83 5.81
CA THR A 131 10.79 -21.73 5.72
C THR A 131 10.95 -20.82 6.93
N HIS A 132 11.05 -19.53 6.67
CA HIS A 132 11.19 -18.45 7.65
C HIS A 132 9.96 -17.56 7.56
N GLU A 133 9.13 -17.55 8.60
CA GLU A 133 7.94 -16.69 8.66
C GLU A 133 8.32 -15.22 8.84
N LEU A 134 7.59 -14.32 8.16
CA LEU A 134 7.81 -12.88 8.32
C LEU A 134 7.13 -12.36 9.59
N PRO A 135 7.70 -11.33 10.24
CA PRO A 135 7.05 -10.65 11.37
C PRO A 135 5.70 -10.07 11.00
N LEU A 136 4.72 -10.14 11.90
CA LEU A 136 3.41 -9.51 11.73
C LEU A 136 3.32 -8.17 12.51
N PRO A 137 2.71 -7.13 11.94
CA PRO A 137 2.34 -6.97 10.54
C PRO A 137 3.57 -6.93 9.63
N PHE A 138 3.40 -7.41 8.39
CA PHE A 138 4.35 -7.23 7.29
C PHE A 138 3.74 -6.35 6.21
N MET A 139 4.36 -5.22 5.89
CA MET A 139 3.91 -4.29 4.88
C MET A 139 5.07 -3.84 4.00
N VAL A 140 4.82 -3.84 2.70
CA VAL A 140 5.76 -3.33 1.69
C VAL A 140 5.17 -2.05 1.13
N LEU A 141 5.96 -0.99 1.18
CA LEU A 141 5.70 0.26 0.47
C LEU A 141 6.72 0.37 -0.65
N ALA A 142 6.30 0.04 -1.87
CA ALA A 142 7.14 0.14 -3.04
C ALA A 142 6.97 1.53 -3.67
N THR A 143 8.05 2.11 -4.20
CA THR A 143 7.97 3.37 -4.95
C THR A 143 8.34 3.15 -6.41
N GLN A 144 7.71 3.88 -7.31
CA GLN A 144 8.13 3.93 -8.72
C GLN A 144 8.06 5.37 -9.22
N ASN A 145 9.05 5.75 -10.02
CA ASN A 145 9.11 7.05 -10.67
C ASN A 145 8.56 6.92 -12.11
N PRO A 146 7.42 7.55 -12.44
CA PRO A 146 6.81 7.43 -13.76
C PRO A 146 7.58 8.14 -14.88
N VAL A 147 8.51 9.04 -14.55
CA VAL A 147 9.23 9.86 -15.54
C VAL A 147 10.48 9.15 -16.09
N GLU A 148 11.07 8.25 -15.31
CA GLU A 148 12.27 7.52 -15.71
C GLU A 148 11.91 6.37 -16.65
N THR A 149 12.34 6.47 -17.90
CA THR A 149 12.11 5.47 -18.95
C THR A 149 13.37 4.70 -19.33
N TYR A 150 14.55 5.19 -18.95
CA TYR A 150 15.83 4.56 -19.32
C TYR A 150 16.28 3.57 -18.25
N GLY A 151 16.47 2.30 -18.63
CA GLY A 151 16.94 1.26 -17.71
C GLY A 151 15.88 0.77 -16.71
N THR A 152 14.60 0.91 -17.03
CA THR A 152 13.49 0.50 -16.16
C THR A 152 12.72 -0.72 -16.70
N TYR A 153 12.39 -1.65 -15.82
CA TYR A 153 11.52 -2.80 -16.03
C TYR A 153 10.13 -2.50 -15.49
N HIS A 154 9.16 -2.41 -16.40
CA HIS A 154 7.76 -2.15 -16.05
C HIS A 154 7.17 -3.37 -15.34
N LEU A 155 6.45 -3.13 -14.23
CA LEU A 155 5.68 -4.17 -13.56
C LEU A 155 4.52 -4.61 -14.47
N PRO A 156 4.43 -5.89 -14.87
CA PRO A 156 3.26 -6.42 -15.54
C PRO A 156 2.00 -6.23 -14.67
N GLU A 157 0.83 -6.14 -15.31
CA GLU A 157 -0.45 -5.96 -14.61
C GLU A 157 -0.72 -7.04 -13.55
N ALA A 158 -0.35 -8.29 -13.85
CA ALA A 158 -0.45 -9.40 -12.90
C ALA A 158 0.39 -9.20 -11.63
N GLN A 159 1.49 -8.44 -11.73
CA GLN A 159 2.34 -8.08 -10.59
C GLN A 159 1.78 -6.88 -9.84
N MET A 160 1.30 -5.85 -10.55
CA MET A 160 0.64 -4.69 -9.94
C MET A 160 -0.58 -5.09 -9.11
N ASP A 161 -1.33 -6.13 -9.53
CA ASP A 161 -2.50 -6.62 -8.82
C ASP A 161 -2.23 -7.09 -7.38
N ARG A 162 -0.96 -7.41 -7.05
CA ARG A 162 -0.51 -7.78 -5.68
C ARG A 162 -0.46 -6.60 -4.71
N PHE A 163 -0.39 -5.37 -5.23
CA PHE A 163 -0.53 -4.19 -4.39
C PHE A 163 -2.00 -3.93 -4.10
N LEU A 164 -2.35 -3.76 -2.81
CA LEU A 164 -3.73 -3.46 -2.42
C LEU A 164 -4.14 -2.10 -3.00
N MET A 165 -3.28 -1.10 -2.80
CA MET A 165 -3.49 0.28 -3.25
C MET A 165 -2.30 0.80 -4.05
N LYS A 166 -2.60 1.62 -5.05
CA LYS A 166 -1.65 2.52 -5.71
C LYS A 166 -2.04 3.95 -5.35
N ILE A 167 -1.15 4.66 -4.67
CA ILE A 167 -1.37 6.04 -4.22
C ILE A 167 -0.36 7.00 -4.84
N SER A 168 -0.74 8.27 -4.88
CA SER A 168 0.15 9.39 -5.21
C SER A 168 0.01 10.44 -4.12
N MET A 169 1.12 11.00 -3.65
CA MET A 169 1.14 12.04 -2.61
C MET A 169 1.14 13.44 -3.22
N GLY A 170 1.75 13.61 -4.40
CA GLY A 170 1.98 14.88 -5.07
C GLY A 170 2.88 15.84 -4.29
N TYR A 171 3.11 17.02 -4.86
CA TYR A 171 3.77 18.11 -4.12
C TYR A 171 2.91 18.58 -2.94
N PRO A 172 3.53 19.04 -1.83
CA PRO A 172 2.80 19.71 -0.76
C PRO A 172 2.10 20.97 -1.27
N SER A 173 1.08 21.44 -0.55
CA SER A 173 0.53 22.78 -0.81
C SER A 173 1.56 23.85 -0.44
N TYR A 174 1.33 25.10 -0.89
CA TYR A 174 2.21 26.22 -0.56
C TYR A 174 2.41 26.37 0.96
N ASP A 175 1.32 26.28 1.73
CA ASP A 175 1.36 26.42 3.19
C ASP A 175 2.07 25.24 3.86
N ASP A 176 1.84 24.01 3.36
CA ASP A 176 2.52 22.81 3.85
C ASP A 176 4.03 22.87 3.55
N GLU A 177 4.42 23.35 2.37
CA GLU A 177 5.83 23.48 1.99
C GLU A 177 6.54 24.54 2.83
N LEU A 178 5.87 25.65 3.14
CA LEU A 178 6.38 26.68 4.05
C LEU A 178 6.57 26.13 5.48
N ASP A 179 5.65 25.30 5.97
CA ASP A 179 5.79 24.64 7.27
C ASP A 179 6.93 23.60 7.25
N ILE A 180 7.08 22.83 6.16
CA ILE A 180 8.22 21.93 5.97
C ILE A 180 9.55 22.69 6.04
N MET A 181 9.67 23.84 5.34
CA MET A 181 10.86 24.68 5.39
C MET A 181 11.14 25.17 6.82
N SER A 182 10.11 25.65 7.52
CA SER A 182 10.20 26.14 8.90
C SER A 182 10.62 25.04 9.89
N ARG A 183 10.16 23.81 9.67
CA ARG A 183 10.52 22.64 10.48
C ARG A 183 11.93 22.12 10.16
N ALA A 184 12.38 22.21 8.91
CA ALA A 184 13.71 21.76 8.49
C ALA A 184 14.85 22.57 9.14
N GLU A 185 14.62 23.86 9.43
CA GLU A 185 15.57 24.71 10.16
C GLU A 185 15.76 24.27 11.62
N ARG A 186 14.78 23.54 12.19
CA ARG A 186 14.85 23.00 13.56
C ARG A 186 15.57 21.65 13.52
N SER A 187 16.83 21.64 13.93
CA SER A 187 17.65 20.43 13.99
C SER A 187 16.95 19.30 14.78
N GLY A 188 16.83 18.12 14.16
CA GLY A 188 16.32 16.91 14.83
C GLY A 188 14.81 16.63 14.72
N PHE A 189 14.04 17.45 13.98
CA PHE A 189 12.59 17.32 13.86
C PHE A 189 12.09 15.89 13.50
N ALA A 190 12.77 15.22 12.56
CA ALA A 190 12.39 13.88 12.09
C ALA A 190 12.85 12.70 12.99
N LYS A 191 13.55 12.96 14.10
CA LYS A 191 14.18 11.90 14.91
C LYS A 191 13.50 11.59 16.25
N ASN A 192 12.58 12.42 16.72
CA ASN A 192 11.95 12.28 18.05
C ASN A 192 10.47 11.85 17.97
N ILE A 193 10.18 10.77 17.23
CA ILE A 193 8.89 10.07 17.39
C ILE A 193 9.11 8.92 18.38
N GLN A 194 8.33 8.91 19.46
CA GLN A 194 8.19 7.76 20.36
C GLN A 194 7.03 6.89 19.89
N PRO A 195 7.11 5.55 20.10
CA PRO A 195 6.00 4.66 19.77
C PRO A 195 4.77 5.00 20.62
N VAL A 196 3.61 4.95 19.98
CA VAL A 196 2.30 5.19 20.61
C VAL A 196 1.43 3.92 20.68
N MET A 197 1.86 2.86 20.00
CA MET A 197 1.26 1.53 20.05
C MET A 197 2.33 0.46 19.80
N THR A 198 2.04 -0.78 20.18
CA THR A 198 2.89 -1.94 19.88
C THR A 198 2.41 -2.68 18.63
N LEU A 199 3.23 -3.60 18.11
CA LEU A 199 2.85 -4.45 16.97
C LEU A 199 1.66 -5.35 17.32
N GLU A 200 1.55 -5.84 18.56
CA GLU A 200 0.40 -6.63 19.02
C GLU A 200 -0.89 -5.81 18.94
N ASN A 201 -0.84 -4.53 19.33
CA ASN A 201 -2.00 -3.65 19.18
C ASN A 201 -2.37 -3.46 17.70
N VAL A 202 -1.40 -3.39 16.79
CA VAL A 202 -1.70 -3.31 15.35
C VAL A 202 -2.39 -4.59 14.87
N CYS A 203 -1.91 -5.76 15.28
CA CYS A 203 -2.54 -7.05 14.96
C CYS A 203 -3.98 -7.13 15.49
N GLU A 204 -4.26 -6.64 16.70
CA GLU A 204 -5.63 -6.53 17.22
C GLU A 204 -6.51 -5.63 16.33
N LEU A 205 -5.99 -4.47 15.91
CA LEU A 205 -6.69 -3.55 15.02
C LEU A 205 -6.98 -4.16 13.64
N MET A 206 -6.05 -4.95 13.09
CA MET A 206 -6.27 -5.71 11.86
C MET A 206 -7.46 -6.67 12.03
N GLY A 207 -7.52 -7.40 13.14
CA GLY A 207 -8.64 -8.29 13.46
C GLY A 207 -9.98 -7.54 13.59
N TYR A 208 -9.99 -6.35 14.21
CA TYR A 208 -11.21 -5.53 14.27
C TYR A 208 -11.65 -5.02 12.90
N ALA A 209 -10.71 -4.55 12.08
CA ALA A 209 -10.98 -4.08 10.73
C ALA A 209 -11.55 -5.20 9.83
N GLU A 210 -11.06 -6.43 9.96
CA GLU A 210 -11.58 -7.60 9.24
C GLU A 210 -13.05 -7.91 9.60
N ASN A 211 -13.39 -7.76 10.89
CA ASN A 211 -14.72 -8.05 11.43
C ASN A 211 -15.77 -6.96 11.19
N VAL A 212 -15.40 -5.83 10.57
CA VAL A 212 -16.36 -4.80 10.16
C VAL A 212 -17.45 -5.40 9.26
N THR A 213 -18.70 -5.06 9.54
CA THR A 213 -19.85 -5.62 8.81
C THR A 213 -19.99 -4.96 7.44
N ALA A 214 -19.96 -5.76 6.38
CA ALA A 214 -20.34 -5.32 5.05
C ALA A 214 -21.63 -6.03 4.66
N GLU A 215 -22.73 -5.29 4.63
CA GLU A 215 -24.06 -5.81 4.28
C GLU A 215 -24.13 -6.27 2.82
N LEU A 216 -25.14 -7.09 2.52
CA LEU A 216 -25.34 -7.63 1.18
C LEU A 216 -25.54 -6.52 0.13
N SER A 217 -26.19 -5.41 0.49
CA SER A 217 -26.38 -4.22 -0.36
C SER A 217 -25.04 -3.64 -0.82
N VAL A 218 -24.09 -3.45 0.10
CA VAL A 218 -22.74 -2.93 -0.18
C VAL A 218 -21.92 -3.93 -0.99
N ARG A 219 -22.00 -5.24 -0.68
CA ARG A 219 -21.32 -6.28 -1.46
C ARG A 219 -21.82 -6.32 -2.91
N LYS A 220 -23.13 -6.21 -3.10
CA LYS A 220 -23.75 -6.10 -4.43
C LYS A 220 -23.29 -4.83 -5.14
N TYR A 221 -23.21 -3.70 -4.45
CA TYR A 221 -22.70 -2.44 -5.00
C TYR A 221 -21.25 -2.57 -5.50
N ILE A 222 -20.35 -3.14 -4.69
CA ILE A 222 -18.96 -3.44 -5.11
C ILE A 222 -18.94 -4.32 -6.37
N LEU A 223 -19.77 -5.37 -6.41
CA LEU A 223 -19.86 -6.24 -7.57
C LEU A 223 -20.40 -5.51 -8.81
N SER A 224 -21.39 -4.63 -8.65
CA SER A 224 -21.91 -3.79 -9.73
C SER A 224 -20.85 -2.85 -10.30
N LEU A 225 -20.05 -2.19 -9.43
CA LEU A 225 -18.92 -1.36 -9.86
C LEU A 225 -17.92 -2.16 -10.69
N VAL A 226 -17.47 -3.30 -10.17
CA VAL A 226 -16.49 -4.16 -10.85
C VAL A 226 -17.06 -4.71 -12.16
N THR A 227 -18.33 -5.09 -12.19
CA THR A 227 -19.00 -5.57 -13.41
C THR A 227 -19.12 -4.47 -14.46
N ALA A 228 -19.41 -3.23 -14.05
CA ALA A 228 -19.45 -2.08 -14.95
C ALA A 228 -18.10 -1.83 -15.63
N THR A 229 -16.97 -2.05 -14.92
CA THR A 229 -15.65 -1.96 -15.55
C THR A 229 -15.42 -3.01 -16.64
N ARG A 230 -15.97 -4.22 -16.50
CA ARG A 230 -15.81 -5.31 -17.46
C ARG A 230 -16.67 -5.15 -18.71
N ASN A 231 -17.77 -4.40 -18.59
CA ASN A 231 -18.74 -4.20 -19.66
C ASN A 231 -18.60 -2.81 -20.32
N SER A 232 -17.59 -2.02 -19.96
CA SER A 232 -17.38 -0.68 -20.51
C SER A 232 -16.55 -0.72 -21.80
N ASP A 233 -17.00 -0.05 -22.86
CA ASP A 233 -16.24 0.13 -24.10
C ASP A 233 -14.87 0.83 -23.89
N TYR A 234 -14.73 1.59 -22.80
CA TYR A 234 -13.52 2.32 -22.48
C TYR A 234 -12.43 1.43 -21.86
N VAL A 235 -12.77 0.19 -21.50
CA VAL A 235 -11.90 -0.73 -20.79
C VAL A 235 -11.63 -1.96 -21.65
N LYS A 236 -10.35 -2.25 -21.88
CA LYS A 236 -9.90 -3.46 -22.56
C LYS A 236 -9.82 -4.66 -21.61
N LEU A 237 -9.37 -4.42 -20.39
CA LEU A 237 -9.31 -5.43 -19.33
C LEU A 237 -9.89 -4.83 -18.04
N GLY A 238 -11.04 -5.36 -17.61
CA GLY A 238 -11.74 -4.93 -16.40
C GLY A 238 -11.17 -5.56 -15.13
N VAL A 239 -11.67 -5.09 -13.99
CA VAL A 239 -11.17 -5.51 -12.67
C VAL A 239 -11.40 -7.00 -12.41
N SER A 240 -10.37 -7.70 -11.93
CA SER A 240 -10.40 -9.12 -11.57
C SER A 240 -11.26 -9.42 -10.31
N PRO A 241 -11.59 -10.69 -10.02
CA PRO A 241 -12.16 -11.06 -8.73
C PRO A 241 -11.28 -10.65 -7.53
N ARG A 242 -9.94 -10.71 -7.67
CA ARG A 242 -9.01 -10.23 -6.63
C ARG A 242 -9.24 -8.75 -6.33
N GLY A 243 -9.47 -7.93 -7.36
CA GLY A 243 -9.83 -6.52 -7.19
C GLY A 243 -11.14 -6.29 -6.43
N SER A 244 -12.18 -7.11 -6.65
CA SER A 244 -13.43 -7.01 -5.86
C SER A 244 -13.23 -7.38 -4.38
N ILE A 245 -12.39 -8.37 -4.08
CA ILE A 245 -12.05 -8.78 -2.72
C ILE A 245 -11.20 -7.69 -2.04
N ALA A 246 -10.21 -7.17 -2.75
CA ALA A 246 -9.37 -6.06 -2.30
C ALA A 246 -10.20 -4.83 -1.95
N LEU A 247 -11.17 -4.46 -2.80
CA LEU A 247 -12.05 -3.32 -2.55
C LEU A 247 -12.92 -3.54 -1.31
N LEU A 248 -13.46 -4.75 -1.12
CA LEU A 248 -14.22 -5.08 0.08
C LEU A 248 -13.37 -4.97 1.36
N LYS A 249 -12.16 -5.55 1.36
CA LYS A 249 -11.22 -5.48 2.50
C LYS A 249 -10.85 -4.03 2.82
N ALA A 250 -10.45 -3.26 1.79
CA ALA A 250 -10.12 -1.85 1.94
C ALA A 250 -11.29 -1.02 2.46
N SER A 251 -12.51 -1.27 1.99
CA SER A 251 -13.71 -0.54 2.45
C SER A 251 -14.03 -0.84 3.91
N LYS A 252 -13.85 -2.09 4.35
CA LYS A 252 -13.99 -2.48 5.76
C LYS A 252 -12.97 -1.78 6.65
N ALA A 253 -11.69 -1.85 6.30
CA ALA A 253 -10.64 -1.18 7.05
C ALA A 253 -10.83 0.34 7.06
N TYR A 254 -11.26 0.94 5.94
CA TYR A 254 -11.52 2.37 5.86
C TYR A 254 -12.70 2.77 6.77
N ALA A 255 -13.80 2.01 6.77
CA ALA A 255 -14.91 2.24 7.69
C ALA A 255 -14.46 2.15 9.16
N PHE A 256 -13.59 1.20 9.49
CA PHE A 256 -13.00 1.08 10.82
C PHE A 256 -12.12 2.29 11.18
N VAL A 257 -11.26 2.74 10.26
CA VAL A 257 -10.46 3.97 10.40
C VAL A 257 -11.38 5.16 10.69
N GLN A 258 -12.52 5.25 10.00
CA GLN A 258 -13.53 6.28 10.25
C GLN A 258 -14.27 6.13 11.59
N GLY A 259 -14.07 5.02 12.31
CA GLY A 259 -14.68 4.74 13.62
C GLY A 259 -16.03 4.03 13.52
N ARG A 260 -16.33 3.37 12.40
CA ARG A 260 -17.59 2.67 12.16
C ARG A 260 -17.39 1.15 12.14
N GLY A 261 -18.37 0.43 12.69
CA GLY A 261 -18.44 -1.04 12.67
C GLY A 261 -19.12 -1.62 11.42
N PHE A 262 -19.51 -0.78 10.47
CA PHE A 262 -20.16 -1.19 9.23
C PHE A 262 -19.74 -0.32 8.04
N VAL A 263 -19.71 -0.92 6.86
CA VAL A 263 -19.33 -0.27 5.59
C VAL A 263 -20.51 0.50 5.01
N MET A 264 -20.27 1.73 4.57
CA MET A 264 -21.19 2.56 3.78
C MET A 264 -20.72 2.62 2.32
N PRO A 265 -21.62 2.92 1.36
CA PRO A 265 -21.24 3.10 -0.04
C PRO A 265 -20.16 4.15 -0.28
N ASP A 266 -20.12 5.19 0.57
CA ASP A 266 -19.12 6.25 0.46
C ASP A 266 -17.71 5.77 0.89
N ASP A 267 -17.60 4.77 1.77
CA ASP A 267 -16.30 4.13 2.05
C ASP A 267 -15.75 3.45 0.81
N VAL A 268 -16.63 2.73 0.10
CA VAL A 268 -16.28 2.07 -1.15
C VAL A 268 -15.79 3.10 -2.16
N LYS A 269 -16.52 4.21 -2.35
CA LYS A 269 -16.13 5.29 -3.26
C LYS A 269 -14.80 5.93 -2.87
N ALA A 270 -14.54 6.11 -1.56
CA ALA A 270 -13.34 6.76 -1.07
C ALA A 270 -12.06 5.98 -1.41
N VAL A 271 -12.08 4.64 -1.25
CA VAL A 271 -10.89 3.80 -1.52
C VAL A 271 -10.86 3.23 -2.94
N MET A 272 -11.99 3.19 -3.65
CA MET A 272 -12.10 2.58 -4.98
C MET A 272 -11.05 3.08 -5.97
N PRO A 273 -10.78 4.39 -6.13
CA PRO A 273 -9.78 4.85 -7.09
C PRO A 273 -8.38 4.31 -6.82
N ASP A 274 -7.97 4.25 -5.55
CA ASP A 274 -6.63 3.79 -5.16
C ASP A 274 -6.50 2.27 -5.21
N VAL A 275 -7.61 1.55 -5.06
CA VAL A 275 -7.64 0.08 -5.12
C VAL A 275 -7.85 -0.43 -6.56
N LEU A 276 -8.67 0.20 -7.38
CA LEU A 276 -9.08 -0.38 -8.66
C LEU A 276 -8.36 0.20 -9.88
N ALA A 277 -7.84 1.44 -9.83
CA ALA A 277 -7.31 2.08 -11.04
C ALA A 277 -6.14 1.32 -11.68
N HIS A 278 -5.21 0.77 -10.89
CA HIS A 278 -4.08 -0.02 -11.41
C HIS A 278 -4.45 -1.43 -11.87
N ARG A 279 -5.70 -1.85 -11.67
CA ARG A 279 -6.24 -3.15 -12.08
C ARG A 279 -7.04 -3.06 -13.38
N LEU A 280 -6.99 -1.91 -14.06
CA LEU A 280 -7.70 -1.62 -15.30
C LEU A 280 -6.71 -1.39 -16.44
N MET A 281 -7.04 -1.94 -17.61
CA MET A 281 -6.39 -1.55 -18.86
C MET A 281 -7.39 -0.81 -19.75
N LEU A 282 -7.07 0.43 -20.13
CA LEU A 282 -7.92 1.20 -21.05
C LEU A 282 -7.87 0.65 -22.48
N SER A 283 -9.02 0.64 -23.14
CA SER A 283 -9.12 0.43 -24.58
C SER A 283 -8.59 1.65 -25.35
N PRO A 284 -8.31 1.57 -26.66
CA PRO A 284 -7.92 2.74 -27.45
C PRO A 284 -8.93 3.89 -27.33
N LYS A 285 -10.23 3.57 -27.30
CA LYS A 285 -11.32 4.53 -27.07
C LYS A 285 -11.22 5.15 -25.67
N GLY A 286 -10.92 4.35 -24.65
CA GLY A 286 -10.70 4.82 -23.29
C GLY A 286 -9.50 5.77 -23.18
N LYS A 287 -8.37 5.43 -23.79
CA LYS A 287 -7.16 6.26 -23.79
C LYS A 287 -7.36 7.61 -24.48
N SER A 288 -8.22 7.69 -25.49
CA SER A 288 -8.57 8.95 -26.15
C SER A 288 -9.58 9.78 -25.36
N ALA A 289 -10.46 9.13 -24.58
CA ALA A 289 -11.53 9.79 -23.84
C ALA A 289 -11.09 10.26 -22.44
N PHE A 290 -10.15 9.57 -21.82
CA PHE A 290 -9.71 9.82 -20.45
C PHE A 290 -8.20 9.96 -20.38
N GLU A 291 -7.75 10.85 -19.51
CA GLU A 291 -6.32 11.08 -19.23
C GLU A 291 -5.64 9.85 -18.63
N ASN A 292 -6.35 9.11 -17.76
CA ASN A 292 -5.82 7.94 -17.05
C ASN A 292 -6.93 6.99 -16.57
N GLU A 293 -6.53 5.81 -16.08
CA GLU A 293 -7.40 4.76 -15.56
C GLU A 293 -8.28 5.27 -14.40
N ARG A 294 -7.75 6.17 -13.57
CA ARG A 294 -8.47 6.74 -12.42
C ARG A 294 -9.68 7.55 -12.89
N LYS A 295 -9.51 8.42 -13.89
CA LYS A 295 -10.60 9.23 -14.46
C LYS A 295 -11.65 8.37 -15.17
N ALA A 296 -11.21 7.34 -15.90
CA ALA A 296 -12.13 6.39 -16.53
C ALA A 296 -12.97 5.64 -15.48
N LEU A 297 -12.33 5.18 -14.39
CA LEU A 297 -13.00 4.49 -13.29
C LEU A 297 -14.00 5.40 -12.56
N GLU A 298 -13.62 6.64 -12.26
CA GLU A 298 -14.52 7.65 -11.68
C GLU A 298 -15.76 7.85 -12.55
N ASN A 299 -15.59 7.95 -13.88
CA ASN A 299 -16.69 8.08 -14.82
C ASN A 299 -17.60 6.84 -14.86
N ILE A 300 -17.02 5.63 -14.91
CA ILE A 300 -17.76 4.38 -14.89
C ILE A 300 -18.58 4.26 -13.60
N ALA A 301 -18.02 4.65 -12.45
CA ALA A 301 -18.70 4.59 -11.16
C ALA A 301 -19.96 5.46 -11.11
N LEU A 302 -20.01 6.58 -11.83
CA LEU A 302 -21.22 7.43 -11.93
C LEU A 302 -22.39 6.73 -12.63
N THR A 303 -22.13 5.70 -13.45
CA THR A 303 -23.18 4.92 -14.13
C THR A 303 -23.83 3.88 -13.22
N VAL A 304 -23.22 3.59 -12.07
CA VAL A 304 -23.67 2.57 -11.12
C VAL A 304 -24.44 3.26 -10.00
N LYS A 305 -25.71 2.87 -9.81
CA LYS A 305 -26.51 3.39 -8.70
C LYS A 305 -25.91 2.91 -7.38
N SER A 306 -25.58 3.86 -6.51
CA SER A 306 -25.33 3.57 -5.09
C SER A 306 -26.61 2.99 -4.50
N PRO A 307 -26.53 1.97 -3.64
CA PRO A 307 -27.69 1.61 -2.83
C PRO A 307 -28.07 2.86 -2.02
N ASP A 308 -29.37 3.14 -1.96
CA ASP A 308 -29.86 4.14 -1.03
C ASP A 308 -29.39 3.73 0.36
N ALA A 309 -28.85 4.69 1.14
CA ALA A 309 -28.52 4.45 2.53
C ALA A 309 -29.79 3.94 3.19
N ILE A 310 -29.80 2.66 3.54
CA ILE A 310 -30.98 1.87 3.89
C ILE A 310 -31.88 2.68 4.85
N GLU A 311 -33.13 2.88 4.43
CA GLU A 311 -34.25 3.09 5.35
C GLU A 311 -34.17 1.99 6.42
N LYS A 312 -33.81 2.40 7.63
CA LYS A 312 -33.77 1.53 8.82
C LYS A 312 -35.12 0.89 9.09
#